data_AF-A0A7S4PH43-F1
#
_entry.id   AF-A0A7S4PH43-F1
#
_cell.length_a   1.000
_cell.length_b   1.000
_cell.length_c   1.000
_cell.angle_alpha   90.00
_cell.angle_beta   90.00
_cell.angle_gamma   90.00
#
_symmetry.space_group_name_H-M   'P 1'
#
loop_
_entity.id
_entity.type
_entity.pdbx_description
1 polymer ?
#
loop_
_entity_poly.entity_id
_entity_poly.type
_entity_poly.pdbx_seq_one_letter_code
_entity_poly.pdbx_strand_id
1 'polypeptide(L)'
;MGAMSTTNSGRSPSVVNPFSLLRKKKELSVEEKELENTGGLLQILYTYEGDSLEKFVDLEKLLIAKDFDLLFAMIPSVPFEDCVWFSNPLISVLSQREALMDFLEAALKREIESTGSVGLLLRGQNLLIKVLSGFMDIVGKKYLDGLLQSFIQEVSRDWHSVDVEVDPDKCLDGQNTKEALPYLIC
;
A
#
# COMPACT_ATOMS: atom_id res chain seq x y z
N MET A 1 34.66 16.33 55.50
CA MET A 1 35.06 16.80 54.15
C MET A 1 35.04 15.59 53.23
N GLY A 2 33.98 15.44 52.44
CA GLY A 2 33.76 14.30 51.57
C GLY A 2 32.26 14.08 51.30
N ALA A 3 31.91 14.10 50.01
CA ALA A 3 30.68 13.65 49.32
C ALA A 3 30.34 14.69 48.22
N MET A 4 30.91 14.56 47.02
CA MET A 4 30.32 13.84 45.87
C MET A 4 28.87 14.24 45.60
N SER A 5 28.68 15.16 44.64
CA SER A 5 27.39 15.44 44.02
C SER A 5 27.58 15.29 42.51
N THR A 6 26.95 14.26 41.95
CA THR A 6 26.94 13.95 40.52
C THR A 6 25.89 14.80 39.81
N THR A 7 26.33 15.56 38.80
CA THR A 7 25.46 16.28 37.86
C THR A 7 24.99 15.31 36.78
N ASN A 8 23.68 15.05 36.72
CA ASN A 8 23.04 14.25 35.69
C ASN A 8 22.71 15.17 34.49
N SER A 9 23.51 15.11 33.41
CA SER A 9 23.23 15.81 32.17
C SER A 9 22.16 15.06 31.37
N GLY A 10 21.01 15.70 31.15
CA GLY A 10 19.95 15.18 30.30
C GLY A 10 20.45 14.92 28.87
N ARG A 11 20.48 13.65 28.48
CA ARG A 11 20.54 13.23 27.07
C ARG A 11 19.12 13.19 26.53
N SER A 12 18.82 14.08 25.61
CA SER A 12 17.73 13.98 24.65
C SER A 12 17.82 12.64 23.89
N PRO A 13 16.72 11.89 23.70
CA PRO A 13 16.75 10.68 22.89
C PRO A 13 16.98 11.06 21.42
N SER A 14 18.10 10.59 20.88
CA SER A 14 18.41 10.65 19.46
C SER A 14 17.39 9.85 18.67
N VAL A 15 16.68 10.51 17.75
CA VAL A 15 15.82 9.86 16.75
C VAL A 15 16.72 9.04 15.83
N VAL A 16 16.73 7.71 16.04
CA VAL A 16 17.42 6.78 15.15
C VAL A 16 16.58 6.62 13.89
N ASN A 17 17.12 7.03 12.75
CA ASN A 17 16.48 6.89 11.46
C ASN A 17 16.43 5.39 11.06
N PRO A 18 15.24 4.78 10.95
CA PRO A 18 15.07 3.34 10.70
C PRO A 18 15.60 2.90 9.32
N PHE A 19 15.88 3.83 8.41
CA PHE A 19 16.39 3.52 7.07
C PHE A 19 17.89 3.21 7.02
N SER A 20 18.63 3.34 8.12
CA SER A 20 20.08 3.05 8.14
C SER A 20 20.44 1.55 8.10
N LEU A 21 19.46 0.65 8.28
CA LEU A 21 19.70 -0.80 8.40
C LEU A 21 19.43 -1.62 7.12
N LEU A 22 18.95 -1.00 6.04
CA LEU A 22 18.62 -1.70 4.78
C LEU A 22 19.82 -1.97 3.85
N ARG A 23 21.06 -1.80 4.32
CA ARG A 23 22.27 -2.18 3.55
C ARG A 23 23.18 -3.10 4.36
N LYS A 24 22.83 -4.37 4.42
CA LYS A 24 23.80 -5.46 4.48
C LYS A 24 23.14 -6.75 3.99
N LYS A 25 23.28 -7.02 2.68
CA LYS A 25 23.05 -8.34 2.10
C LYS A 25 24.03 -9.30 2.79
N LYS A 26 23.51 -10.25 3.56
CA LYS A 26 24.27 -11.38 4.11
C LYS A 26 23.59 -12.66 3.64
N GLU A 27 24.40 -13.59 3.16
CA GLU A 27 23.98 -14.88 2.61
C GLU A 27 23.15 -15.66 3.65
N LEU A 28 21.93 -16.01 3.25
CA LEU A 28 20.92 -16.66 4.11
C LEU A 28 21.10 -18.18 4.08
N SER A 29 20.94 -18.81 5.25
CA SER A 29 21.12 -20.24 5.47
C SER A 29 19.89 -21.04 5.05
N VAL A 30 20.02 -22.38 4.96
CA VAL A 30 19.01 -23.29 4.37
C VAL A 30 17.66 -23.26 5.11
N GLU A 31 17.63 -22.89 6.40
CA GLU A 31 16.39 -22.72 7.18
C GLU A 31 15.61 -21.46 6.79
N GLU A 32 16.27 -20.43 6.24
CA GLU A 32 15.61 -19.18 5.80
C GLU A 32 14.93 -19.33 4.43
N LYS A 33 15.24 -20.41 3.69
CA LYS A 33 14.57 -20.73 2.41
C LYS A 33 13.22 -21.42 2.59
N GLU A 34 13.00 -22.13 3.70
CA GLU A 34 11.66 -22.67 4.02
C GLU A 34 10.73 -21.58 4.59
N LEU A 35 11.31 -20.50 5.10
CA LEU A 35 10.62 -19.35 5.72
C LEU A 35 10.04 -18.35 4.70
N GLU A 36 10.52 -18.35 3.45
CA GLU A 36 9.92 -17.55 2.36
C GLU A 36 8.51 -18.05 1.95
N ASN A 37 8.14 -19.29 2.33
CA ASN A 37 6.83 -19.88 2.03
C ASN A 37 5.77 -19.63 3.10
N THR A 38 6.14 -19.11 4.28
CA THR A 38 5.23 -18.88 5.41
C THR A 38 5.14 -17.41 5.75
N GLY A 39 4.75 -16.61 4.76
CA GLY A 39 3.95 -15.44 5.02
C GLY A 39 4.61 -14.28 5.76
N GLY A 40 5.25 -13.40 4.98
CA GLY A 40 6.12 -12.31 5.44
C GLY A 40 5.51 -11.18 6.28
N LEU A 41 4.38 -11.36 6.98
CA LEU A 41 3.84 -10.37 7.92
C LEU A 41 3.77 -10.83 9.36
N LEU A 42 3.48 -12.11 9.61
CA LEU A 42 3.74 -12.68 10.92
C LEU A 42 5.24 -12.55 11.27
N GLN A 43 6.09 -12.54 10.25
CA GLN A 43 7.53 -12.31 10.38
C GLN A 43 7.93 -10.83 10.65
N ILE A 44 7.13 -9.86 10.20
CA ILE A 44 7.39 -8.42 10.45
C ILE A 44 6.92 -8.03 11.86
N LEU A 45 5.83 -8.60 12.37
CA LEU A 45 5.47 -8.47 13.79
C LEU A 45 6.46 -9.21 14.70
N TYR A 46 6.95 -10.37 14.25
CA TYR A 46 7.93 -11.19 14.97
C TYR A 46 9.28 -10.50 15.19
N THR A 47 9.72 -9.66 14.25
CA THR A 47 11.03 -8.98 14.33
C THR A 47 11.05 -7.79 15.29
N TYR A 48 9.91 -7.34 15.80
CA TYR A 48 9.85 -6.17 16.69
C TYR A 48 9.86 -6.51 18.19
N GLU A 49 9.28 -7.64 18.63
CA GLU A 49 9.11 -7.93 20.07
C GLU A 49 9.48 -9.35 20.53
N GLY A 50 9.90 -10.25 19.63
CA GLY A 50 10.29 -11.62 20.02
C GLY A 50 9.12 -12.50 20.49
N ASP A 51 7.90 -12.15 20.09
CA ASP A 51 6.69 -12.88 20.46
C ASP A 51 6.47 -14.12 19.57
N SER A 52 5.98 -15.21 20.19
CA SER A 52 5.65 -16.45 19.47
C SER A 52 4.44 -16.25 18.55
N LEU A 53 4.57 -16.67 17.28
CA LEU A 53 3.50 -16.70 16.28
C LEU A 53 2.20 -17.34 16.79
N GLU A 54 2.32 -18.29 17.73
CA GLU A 54 1.20 -19.03 18.32
C GLU A 54 0.16 -18.10 18.96
N LYS A 55 0.56 -16.92 19.44
CA LYS A 55 -0.34 -15.94 20.08
C LYS A 55 -1.37 -15.33 19.13
N PHE A 56 -1.08 -15.31 17.83
CA PHE A 56 -1.93 -14.64 16.83
C PHE A 56 -2.77 -15.62 16.01
N VAL A 57 -2.67 -16.92 16.28
CA VAL A 57 -3.38 -17.96 15.53
C VAL A 57 -4.91 -17.76 15.58
N ASP A 58 -5.46 -17.37 16.73
CA ASP A 58 -6.90 -17.17 16.85
C ASP A 58 -7.37 -15.88 16.16
N LEU A 59 -6.55 -14.83 16.16
CA LEU A 59 -6.82 -13.63 15.38
C LEU A 59 -6.79 -13.93 13.88
N GLU A 60 -5.79 -14.70 13.44
CA GLU A 60 -5.70 -15.13 12.05
C GLU A 60 -6.94 -15.94 11.63
N LYS A 61 -7.38 -16.91 12.44
CA LYS A 61 -8.63 -17.65 12.19
C LYS A 61 -9.84 -16.74 12.07
N LEU A 62 -9.94 -15.69 12.89
CA LEU A 62 -11.02 -14.72 12.81
C LEU A 62 -10.96 -13.87 11.53
N LEU A 63 -9.76 -13.50 11.08
CA LEU A 63 -9.56 -12.73 9.85
C LEU A 63 -9.91 -13.53 8.59
N ILE A 64 -9.69 -14.85 8.60
CA ILE A 64 -9.97 -15.75 7.47
C ILE A 64 -11.27 -16.54 7.63
N ALA A 65 -12.09 -16.20 8.62
CA ALA A 65 -13.41 -16.80 8.77
C ALA A 65 -14.25 -16.56 7.52
N LYS A 66 -15.07 -17.55 7.14
CA LYS A 66 -15.82 -17.53 5.86
C LYS A 66 -16.80 -16.37 5.72
N ASP A 67 -17.28 -15.84 6.83
CA ASP A 67 -18.19 -14.71 6.89
C ASP A 67 -17.48 -13.36 6.83
N PHE A 68 -16.16 -13.31 7.07
CA PHE A 68 -15.35 -12.10 7.13
C PHE A 68 -15.93 -11.03 8.07
N ASP A 69 -16.69 -11.42 9.10
CA ASP A 69 -17.45 -10.50 9.96
C ASP A 69 -16.53 -9.48 10.65
N LEU A 70 -15.37 -9.92 11.12
CA LEU A 70 -14.36 -9.04 11.70
C LEU A 70 -13.88 -7.99 10.68
N LEU A 71 -13.59 -8.40 9.44
CA LEU A 71 -13.14 -7.49 8.40
C LEU A 71 -14.24 -6.50 8.02
N PHE A 72 -15.49 -6.96 7.92
CA PHE A 72 -16.62 -6.09 7.66
C PHE A 72 -16.87 -5.09 8.79
N ALA A 73 -16.63 -5.45 10.04
CA ALA A 73 -16.67 -4.53 11.17
C ALA A 73 -15.51 -3.52 11.13
N MET A 74 -14.32 -3.94 10.63
CA MET A 74 -13.16 -3.06 10.50
C MET A 74 -13.30 -2.01 9.40
N ILE A 75 -13.87 -2.36 8.23
CA ILE A 75 -13.95 -1.46 7.06
C ILE A 75 -14.47 -0.05 7.40
N PRO A 76 -15.61 0.11 8.10
CA PRO A 76 -16.11 1.44 8.46
C PRO A 76 -15.44 2.03 9.70
N SER A 77 -14.71 1.23 10.48
CA SER A 77 -14.14 1.62 11.78
C SER A 77 -12.71 2.18 11.66
N VAL A 78 -11.99 1.84 10.60
CA VAL A 78 -10.61 2.31 10.38
C VAL A 78 -10.65 3.73 9.80
N PRO A 79 -10.00 4.72 10.44
CA PRO A 79 -9.84 6.07 9.89
C PRO A 79 -9.18 6.03 8.51
N PHE A 80 -9.55 6.97 7.64
CA PHE A 80 -9.05 6.98 6.26
C PHE A 80 -7.52 7.08 6.19
N GLU A 81 -6.93 7.87 7.09
CA GLU A 81 -5.48 8.09 7.21
C GLU A 81 -4.73 6.79 7.50
N ASP A 82 -5.40 5.85 8.20
CA ASP A 82 -4.83 4.58 8.61
C ASP A 82 -5.11 3.46 7.60
N CYS A 83 -6.04 3.65 6.66
CA CYS A 83 -6.43 2.61 5.70
C CYS A 83 -5.25 2.07 4.88
N VAL A 84 -4.25 2.90 4.56
CA VAL A 84 -3.03 2.48 3.85
C VAL A 84 -2.15 1.58 4.72
N TRP A 85 -2.07 1.88 6.02
CA TRP A 85 -1.30 1.07 6.98
C TRP A 85 -1.94 -0.30 7.20
N PHE A 86 -3.27 -0.39 7.17
CA PHE A 86 -4.01 -1.64 7.31
C PHE A 86 -4.11 -2.46 6.03
N SER A 87 -4.17 -1.82 4.85
CA SER A 87 -4.43 -2.53 3.59
C SER A 87 -3.32 -3.52 3.23
N ASN A 88 -2.05 -3.11 3.31
CA ASN A 88 -0.94 -3.96 2.91
C ASN A 88 -0.80 -5.20 3.80
N PRO A 89 -0.89 -5.08 5.15
CA PRO A 89 -0.94 -6.23 6.03
C PRO A 89 -2.08 -7.19 5.70
N LEU A 90 -3.27 -6.63 5.51
CA LEU A 90 -4.46 -7.43 5.29
C LEU A 90 -4.41 -8.18 3.96
N ILE A 91 -3.99 -7.52 2.87
CA ILE A 91 -3.81 -8.14 1.55
C ILE A 91 -2.89 -9.36 1.67
N SER A 92 -1.76 -9.22 2.35
CA SER A 92 -0.75 -10.26 2.39
C SER A 92 -1.16 -11.43 3.30
N VAL A 93 -1.78 -11.19 4.46
CA VAL A 93 -2.38 -12.27 5.29
C VAL A 93 -3.44 -13.03 4.49
N LEU A 94 -4.38 -12.33 3.87
CA LEU A 94 -5.45 -12.96 3.08
C LEU A 94 -4.90 -13.70 1.84
N SER A 95 -3.87 -13.17 1.19
CA SER A 95 -3.25 -13.82 0.02
C SER A 95 -2.57 -15.14 0.40
N GLN A 96 -1.84 -15.16 1.52
CA GLN A 96 -1.14 -16.35 2.01
C GLN A 96 -2.09 -17.47 2.41
N ARG A 97 -3.33 -17.11 2.78
CA ARG A 97 -4.38 -18.05 3.15
C ARG A 97 -5.37 -18.31 2.02
N GLU A 98 -5.05 -17.86 0.80
CA GLU A 98 -5.90 -18.00 -0.40
C GLU A 98 -7.32 -17.42 -0.24
N ALA A 99 -7.51 -16.52 0.73
CA ALA A 99 -8.81 -15.95 1.10
C ALA A 99 -9.06 -14.54 0.53
N LEU A 100 -8.04 -13.92 -0.10
CA LEU A 100 -8.14 -12.52 -0.57
C LEU A 100 -9.23 -12.33 -1.62
N MET A 101 -9.32 -13.24 -2.59
CA MET A 101 -10.33 -13.13 -3.66
C MET A 101 -11.74 -13.32 -3.12
N ASP A 102 -11.94 -14.31 -2.24
CA ASP A 102 -13.22 -14.56 -1.59
C ASP A 102 -13.66 -13.35 -0.75
N PHE A 103 -12.73 -12.75 0.00
CA PHE A 103 -12.98 -11.53 0.75
C PHE A 103 -13.37 -10.36 -0.16
N LEU A 104 -12.60 -10.10 -1.23
CA LEU A 104 -12.88 -9.02 -2.16
C LEU A 104 -14.24 -9.20 -2.83
N GLU A 105 -14.59 -10.41 -3.26
CA GLU A 105 -15.89 -10.70 -3.84
C GLU A 105 -17.03 -10.44 -2.85
N ALA A 106 -16.91 -10.93 -1.62
CA ALA A 106 -17.91 -10.72 -0.57
C ALA A 106 -18.06 -9.23 -0.20
N ALA A 107 -16.94 -8.53 -0.06
CA ALA A 107 -16.91 -7.11 0.27
C ALA A 107 -17.50 -6.23 -0.85
N LEU A 108 -17.20 -6.54 -2.11
CA LEU A 108 -17.76 -5.84 -3.26
C LEU A 108 -19.26 -6.07 -3.40
N LYS A 109 -19.76 -7.30 -3.19
CA LYS A 109 -21.20 -7.58 -3.15
C LYS A 109 -21.89 -6.73 -2.09
N ARG A 110 -21.33 -6.67 -0.88
CA ARG A 110 -21.87 -5.87 0.22
C ARG A 110 -21.83 -4.37 -0.07
N GLU A 111 -20.78 -3.87 -0.72
CA GLU A 111 -20.69 -2.48 -1.18
C GLU A 111 -21.78 -2.16 -2.20
N ILE A 112 -21.99 -3.04 -3.18
CA ILE A 112 -23.05 -2.91 -4.19
C ILE A 112 -24.44 -2.89 -3.53
N GLU A 113 -24.70 -3.79 -2.59
CA GLU A 113 -25.98 -3.90 -1.88
C GLU A 113 -26.27 -2.70 -0.97
N SER A 114 -25.23 -2.11 -0.38
CA SER A 114 -25.36 -0.96 0.53
C SER A 114 -25.35 0.40 -0.19
N THR A 115 -24.89 0.46 -1.44
CA THR A 115 -24.78 1.71 -2.20
C THR A 115 -26.11 2.10 -2.85
N GLY A 116 -26.67 3.24 -2.45
CA GLY A 116 -27.93 3.76 -3.01
C GLY A 116 -27.84 4.36 -4.43
N SER A 117 -26.64 4.52 -4.99
CA SER A 117 -26.44 5.09 -6.34
C SER A 117 -25.19 4.55 -7.01
N VAL A 118 -25.33 4.09 -8.25
CA VAL A 118 -24.22 3.58 -9.08
C VAL A 118 -23.08 4.60 -9.19
N GLY A 119 -23.40 5.90 -9.20
CA GLY A 119 -22.39 6.97 -9.29
C GLY A 119 -21.52 7.15 -8.04
N LEU A 120 -21.84 6.47 -6.94
CA LEU A 120 -21.06 6.46 -5.68
C LEU A 120 -20.28 5.17 -5.48
N LEU A 121 -20.57 4.14 -6.29
CA LEU A 121 -20.00 2.81 -6.15
C LEU A 121 -18.47 2.87 -6.28
N LEU A 122 -17.76 2.31 -5.29
CA LEU A 122 -16.30 2.28 -5.21
C LEU A 122 -15.60 3.66 -5.17
N ARG A 123 -16.34 4.74 -4.89
CA ARG A 123 -15.76 6.09 -4.74
C ARG A 123 -15.45 6.44 -3.29
N GLY A 124 -15.79 5.54 -2.36
CA GLY A 124 -15.52 5.70 -0.94
C GLY A 124 -14.02 5.78 -0.65
N GLN A 125 -13.68 6.46 0.44
CA GLN A 125 -12.34 6.53 0.98
C GLN A 125 -12.27 5.65 2.23
N ASN A 126 -12.32 4.32 2.02
CA ASN A 126 -12.37 3.34 3.11
C ASN A 126 -11.34 2.23 2.89
N LEU A 127 -11.24 1.33 3.88
CA LEU A 127 -10.28 0.23 3.86
C LEU A 127 -10.48 -0.71 2.66
N LEU A 128 -11.72 -1.01 2.28
CA LEU A 128 -12.02 -1.88 1.13
C LEU A 128 -11.39 -1.34 -0.15
N ILE A 129 -11.54 -0.04 -0.43
CA ILE A 129 -10.96 0.57 -1.64
C ILE A 129 -9.43 0.54 -1.61
N LYS A 130 -8.80 0.68 -0.43
CA LYS A 130 -7.35 0.53 -0.32
C LYS A 130 -6.88 -0.91 -0.51
N VAL A 131 -7.61 -1.89 0.03
CA VAL A 131 -7.30 -3.32 -0.19
C VAL A 131 -7.45 -3.68 -1.66
N LEU A 132 -8.54 -3.24 -2.31
CA LEU A 132 -8.78 -3.46 -3.74
C LEU A 132 -7.68 -2.81 -4.60
N SER A 133 -7.32 -1.56 -4.31
CA SER A 133 -6.25 -0.85 -5.03
C SER A 133 -4.90 -1.56 -4.87
N GLY A 134 -4.54 -1.95 -3.65
CA GLY A 134 -3.29 -2.68 -3.40
C GLY A 134 -3.26 -4.04 -4.08
N PHE A 135 -4.39 -4.76 -4.15
CA PHE A 135 -4.49 -5.99 -4.93
C PHE A 135 -4.28 -5.74 -6.43
N MET A 136 -4.92 -4.71 -7.00
CA MET A 136 -4.75 -4.32 -8.40
C MET A 136 -3.31 -3.90 -8.70
N ASP A 137 -2.62 -3.23 -7.77
CA ASP A 137 -1.21 -2.90 -7.93
C ASP A 137 -0.33 -4.15 -7.98
N ILE A 138 -0.58 -5.14 -7.11
CA ILE A 138 0.21 -6.39 -7.08
C ILE A 138 0.04 -7.17 -8.39
N VAL A 139 -1.20 -7.35 -8.85
CA VAL A 139 -1.50 -8.18 -10.03
C VAL A 139 -1.27 -7.41 -11.32
N GLY A 140 -1.70 -6.15 -11.36
CA GLY A 140 -1.76 -5.32 -12.56
C GLY A 140 -0.47 -4.59 -12.90
N LYS A 141 0.47 -4.42 -11.96
CA LYS A 141 1.68 -3.63 -12.22
C LYS A 141 2.48 -4.12 -13.43
N LYS A 142 2.75 -5.42 -13.53
CA LYS A 142 3.50 -5.97 -14.69
C LYS A 142 2.76 -5.76 -16.01
N TYR A 143 1.43 -5.86 -15.97
CA TYR A 143 0.58 -5.63 -17.13
C TYR A 143 0.65 -4.15 -17.57
N LEU A 144 0.49 -3.22 -16.62
CA LEU A 144 0.58 -1.79 -16.88
C LEU A 144 1.99 -1.37 -17.34
N ASP A 145 3.03 -1.90 -16.70
CA ASP A 145 4.41 -1.68 -17.12
C ASP A 145 4.60 -2.13 -18.58
N GLY A 146 4.20 -3.35 -18.94
CA GLY A 146 4.33 -3.83 -20.31
C GLY A 146 3.51 -3.03 -21.33
N LEU A 147 2.32 -2.57 -20.96
CA LEU A 147 1.42 -1.83 -21.84
C LEU A 147 1.86 -0.38 -22.07
N LEU A 148 2.23 0.32 -21.00
CA LEU A 148 2.47 1.76 -21.03
C LEU A 148 3.95 2.11 -21.21
N GLN A 149 4.88 1.19 -20.99
CA GLN A 149 6.31 1.50 -20.98
C GLN A 149 6.81 2.09 -22.31
N SER A 150 6.44 1.52 -23.45
CA SER A 150 6.87 2.04 -24.76
C SER A 150 6.33 3.45 -25.00
N PHE A 151 5.05 3.66 -24.72
CA PHE A 151 4.39 4.96 -24.85
C PHE A 151 5.00 6.02 -23.93
N ILE A 152 5.19 5.70 -22.64
CA ILE A 152 5.82 6.61 -21.68
C ILE A 152 7.26 6.94 -22.12
N GLN A 153 8.01 5.96 -22.64
CA GLN A 153 9.37 6.20 -23.14
C GLN A 153 9.40 7.09 -24.39
N GLU A 154 8.43 6.94 -25.28
CA GLU A 154 8.29 7.78 -26.48
C GLU A 154 7.96 9.23 -26.09
N VAL A 155 6.91 9.42 -25.29
CA VAL A 155 6.54 10.73 -24.75
C VAL A 155 7.70 11.37 -23.97
N SER A 156 8.43 10.59 -23.16
CA SER A 156 9.56 11.10 -22.37
C SER A 156 10.79 11.46 -23.20
N ARG A 157 10.95 10.93 -24.41
CA ARG A 157 12.06 11.31 -25.30
C ARG A 157 11.79 12.63 -25.99
N ASP A 158 10.54 12.83 -26.41
CA ASP A 158 10.14 13.94 -27.27
C ASP A 158 9.35 15.03 -26.52
N TRP A 159 9.32 15.00 -25.19
CA TRP A 159 8.50 15.90 -24.36
C TRP A 159 8.81 17.40 -24.54
N HIS A 160 10.04 17.73 -24.95
CA HIS A 160 10.43 19.11 -25.25
C HIS A 160 9.96 19.60 -26.63
N SER A 161 9.52 18.68 -27.50
CA SER A 161 9.20 18.98 -28.89
C SER A 161 7.73 19.30 -29.13
N VAL A 162 6.85 18.92 -28.20
CA VAL A 162 5.40 19.11 -28.31
C VAL A 162 4.91 19.77 -27.03
N ASP A 163 4.43 21.00 -27.16
CA ASP A 163 3.68 21.66 -26.09
C ASP A 163 2.24 21.15 -26.09
N VAL A 164 1.83 20.59 -24.96
CA VAL A 164 0.50 20.02 -24.76
C VAL A 164 -0.34 20.85 -23.78
N GLU A 165 0.11 22.06 -23.43
CA GLU A 165 -0.67 22.95 -22.57
C GLU A 165 -1.93 23.44 -23.28
N VAL A 166 -3.06 23.28 -22.59
CA VAL A 166 -4.40 23.67 -23.09
C VAL A 166 -5.04 24.74 -22.22
N ASP A 167 -4.46 25.02 -21.06
CA ASP A 167 -4.84 26.12 -20.18
C ASP A 167 -4.22 27.44 -20.69
N PRO A 168 -5.02 28.38 -21.23
CA PRO A 168 -4.50 29.61 -21.79
C PRO A 168 -3.71 30.46 -20.79
N ASP A 169 -4.04 30.36 -19.50
CA ASP A 169 -3.38 31.13 -18.44
C ASP A 169 -1.98 30.59 -18.10
N LYS A 170 -1.64 29.39 -18.58
CA LYS A 170 -0.33 28.73 -18.39
C LYS A 170 0.53 28.69 -19.65
N CYS A 171 -0.02 29.05 -20.79
CA CYS A 171 0.73 29.15 -22.04
C CYS A 171 1.80 30.24 -21.95
N LEU A 172 3.01 29.91 -22.39
CA LEU A 172 4.08 30.87 -22.60
C LEU A 172 3.73 31.77 -23.80
N ASP A 173 4.31 32.97 -23.82
CA ASP A 173 4.12 33.93 -24.91
C ASP A 173 4.45 33.30 -26.27
N GLY A 174 3.45 33.23 -27.16
CA GLY A 174 3.59 32.66 -28.51
C GLY A 174 3.13 31.21 -28.66
N GLN A 175 2.67 30.55 -27.59
CA GLN A 175 2.03 29.23 -27.65
C GLN A 175 0.53 29.34 -27.95
N ASN A 176 -0.01 28.37 -28.71
CA ASN A 176 -1.40 28.34 -29.13
C ASN A 176 -2.06 27.04 -28.67
N THR A 177 -2.98 27.13 -27.70
CA THR A 177 -3.71 25.97 -27.14
C THR A 177 -4.47 25.16 -28.18
N LYS A 178 -4.84 25.76 -29.32
CA LYS A 178 -5.52 25.06 -30.42
C LYS A 178 -4.61 24.08 -31.16
N GLU A 179 -3.30 24.30 -31.12
CA GLU A 179 -2.31 23.43 -31.75
C GLU A 179 -1.97 22.23 -30.86
N ALA A 180 -2.15 22.34 -29.54
CA ALA A 180 -1.98 21.26 -28.56
C ALA A 180 -3.14 20.24 -28.57
N LEU A 181 -4.37 20.70 -28.82
CA LEU A 181 -5.61 19.90 -28.76
C LEU A 181 -5.58 18.59 -29.59
N PRO A 182 -5.09 18.57 -30.85
CA PRO A 182 -4.98 17.35 -31.64
C PRO A 182 -4.07 16.27 -31.02
N TYR A 183 -3.13 16.65 -30.16
CA TYR A 183 -2.22 15.71 -29.48
C TYR A 183 -2.84 15.08 -28.23
N LEU A 184 -3.95 15.62 -27.72
CA LEU A 184 -4.62 15.18 -26.48
C LEU A 184 -5.90 14.38 -26.74
N ILE A 185 -6.51 14.53 -27.91
CA ILE A 185 -7.74 13.83 -28.29
C ILE A 185 -7.36 12.70 -29.26
N CYS A 186 -6.97 11.56 -28.70
CA CYS A 186 -6.92 10.28 -29.42
C CYS A 186 -8.21 9.49 -29.16
#